data_AF-A0A5P8W2R4-F1
#
_entry.id   AF-A0A5P8W2R4-F1
#
_cell.length_a   1.000
_cell.length_b   1.000
_cell.length_c   1.000
_cell.angle_alpha   90.00
_cell.angle_beta   90.00
_cell.angle_gamma   90.00
#
_symmetry.space_group_name_H-M   'P 1'
#
loop_
_entity.id
_entity.type
_entity.pdbx_description
1 polymer ?
#
loop_
_entity_poly.entity_id
_entity_poly.type
_entity_poly.pdbx_seq_one_letter_code
_entity_poly.pdbx_strand_id
1 'polypeptide(L)'
;MSQIERVAIVGGNHGNELTGVHLVKKFQQYPNLINRTSFETLALLGNLKAIEEGKRYIDKDLNRCFTNQGLQNSQLSSYEDTRAKAIQQILQPQNQPFVDVIVDLHSTTANMGLSLIFCDMHPFLLRLGAYLSSINPMVKVFVNQQSREGGFLRSLCELGFVIEVGPVAQNILNAELFQQTEQLIYGILDYFEGCNQGNIPQKNSTLTLYQYIKTIDYPRSDDYGGLHLRREIQAMIHPNLQFKDYEPLNPGDPMFLTFEGKDIFYEGESTVYPIFINEAAYYEKGIAMHLSQKQQKIV
;
A
#
# COMPACT_ATOMS: atom_id res chain seq x y z
N MET A 1 18.93 8.59 -15.37
CA MET A 1 18.32 7.35 -14.86
C MET A 1 18.68 6.25 -15.81
N SER A 2 18.98 5.07 -15.28
CA SER A 2 19.00 3.85 -16.10
C SER A 2 17.61 3.64 -16.72
N GLN A 3 17.58 3.03 -17.89
CA GLN A 3 16.35 2.61 -18.55
C GLN A 3 15.66 1.55 -17.68
N ILE A 4 14.34 1.61 -17.55
CA ILE A 4 13.55 0.55 -16.91
C ILE A 4 13.49 -0.61 -17.90
N GLU A 5 13.89 -1.81 -17.51
CA GLU A 5 13.85 -2.99 -18.37
C GLU A 5 12.81 -4.00 -17.89
N ARG A 6 12.54 -4.07 -16.58
CA ARG A 6 11.64 -5.06 -15.98
C ARG A 6 10.75 -4.47 -14.89
N VAL A 7 9.45 -4.66 -15.02
CA VAL A 7 8.42 -4.20 -14.07
C VAL A 7 7.62 -5.39 -13.55
N ALA A 8 7.48 -5.52 -12.24
CA ALA A 8 6.59 -6.52 -11.62
C ALA A 8 5.32 -5.85 -11.08
N ILE A 9 4.16 -6.34 -11.50
CA ILE A 9 2.86 -6.04 -10.92
C ILE A 9 2.47 -7.22 -10.05
N VAL A 10 2.42 -7.02 -8.74
CA VAL A 10 2.14 -8.08 -7.77
C VAL A 10 0.82 -7.81 -7.09
N GLY A 11 -0.05 -8.81 -7.04
CA GLY A 11 -1.37 -8.71 -6.44
C GLY A 11 -1.66 -9.92 -5.56
N GLY A 12 -2.47 -9.73 -4.52
CA GLY A 12 -2.80 -10.81 -3.59
C GLY A 12 -1.65 -11.17 -2.65
N ASN A 13 -0.79 -10.22 -2.30
CA ASN A 13 0.11 -10.39 -1.15
C ASN A 13 -0.69 -10.69 0.13
N HIS A 14 -1.85 -10.07 0.25
CA HIS A 14 -2.92 -10.49 1.15
C HIS A 14 -4.02 -11.17 0.34
N GLY A 15 -4.36 -12.41 0.68
CA GLY A 15 -5.22 -13.25 -0.15
C GLY A 15 -6.69 -12.80 -0.22
N ASN A 16 -7.14 -11.99 0.73
CA ASN A 16 -8.49 -11.45 0.82
C ASN A 16 -8.65 -10.04 0.19
N GLU A 17 -7.61 -9.49 -0.44
CA GLU A 17 -7.66 -8.22 -1.18
C GLU A 17 -7.89 -8.52 -2.68
N LEU A 18 -9.16 -8.72 -3.04
CA LEU A 18 -9.53 -9.35 -4.32
C LEU A 18 -9.21 -8.51 -5.56
N THR A 19 -9.18 -7.18 -5.45
CA THR A 19 -8.91 -6.30 -6.59
C THR A 19 -7.57 -6.64 -7.25
N GLY A 20 -6.50 -6.69 -6.46
CA GLY A 20 -5.17 -7.06 -6.95
C GLY A 20 -5.09 -8.49 -7.48
N VAL A 21 -5.74 -9.44 -6.79
CA VAL A 21 -5.81 -10.85 -7.20
C VAL A 21 -6.40 -11.00 -8.60
N HIS A 22 -7.55 -10.37 -8.83
CA HIS A 22 -8.28 -10.52 -10.09
C HIS A 22 -7.68 -9.69 -11.23
N LEU A 23 -7.07 -8.53 -10.95
CA LEU A 23 -6.30 -7.78 -11.95
C LEU A 23 -5.10 -8.57 -12.44
N VAL A 24 -4.32 -9.18 -11.52
CA VAL A 24 -3.20 -10.03 -11.92
C VAL A 24 -3.67 -11.23 -12.75
N LYS A 25 -4.74 -11.92 -12.34
CA LYS A 25 -5.32 -13.01 -13.14
C LYS A 25 -5.74 -12.54 -14.54
N LYS A 26 -6.36 -11.35 -14.64
CA LYS A 26 -6.72 -10.72 -15.93
C LYS A 26 -5.49 -10.48 -16.78
N PHE A 27 -4.41 -9.92 -16.23
CA PHE A 27 -3.18 -9.64 -16.97
C PHE A 27 -2.42 -10.91 -17.36
N GLN A 28 -2.47 -11.96 -16.55
CA GLN A 28 -1.92 -13.27 -16.92
C GLN A 28 -2.69 -13.90 -18.11
N GLN A 29 -4.01 -13.70 -18.16
CA GLN A 29 -4.85 -14.17 -19.27
C GLN A 29 -4.71 -13.29 -20.53
N TYR A 30 -4.51 -11.99 -20.36
CA TYR A 30 -4.45 -10.98 -21.42
C TYR A 30 -3.19 -10.11 -21.29
N PRO A 31 -1.99 -10.66 -21.54
CA PRO A 31 -0.72 -9.96 -21.29
C PRO A 31 -0.54 -8.71 -22.16
N ASN A 32 -1.18 -8.65 -23.32
CA ASN A 32 -1.16 -7.50 -24.21
C ASN A 32 -1.71 -6.21 -23.56
N LEU A 33 -2.48 -6.29 -22.47
CA LEU A 33 -2.99 -5.11 -21.75
C LEU A 33 -1.89 -4.35 -21.00
N ILE A 34 -0.85 -5.06 -20.55
CA ILE A 34 0.24 -4.51 -19.74
C ILE A 34 1.58 -4.47 -20.49
N ASN A 35 1.64 -4.98 -21.72
CA ASN A 35 2.85 -4.92 -22.52
C ASN A 35 3.15 -3.48 -22.97
N ARG A 36 4.42 -3.11 -22.91
CA ARG A 36 4.99 -1.92 -23.53
C ARG A 36 6.21 -2.31 -24.33
N THR A 37 6.66 -1.44 -25.23
CA THR A 37 7.73 -1.80 -26.19
C THR A 37 9.13 -1.74 -25.59
N SER A 38 9.34 -0.95 -24.54
CA SER A 38 10.68 -0.70 -24.01
C SER A 38 11.06 -1.52 -22.77
N PHE A 39 10.13 -2.28 -22.17
CA PHE A 39 10.36 -3.09 -20.97
C PHE A 39 9.43 -4.31 -20.87
N GLU A 40 9.88 -5.33 -20.13
CA GLU A 40 9.10 -6.51 -19.77
C GLU A 40 8.19 -6.20 -18.57
N THR A 41 6.93 -6.66 -18.62
CA THR A 41 6.01 -6.60 -17.47
C THR A 41 5.62 -8.00 -16.99
N LEU A 42 5.82 -8.26 -15.71
CA LEU A 42 5.48 -9.52 -15.04
C LEU A 42 4.21 -9.31 -14.19
N ALA A 43 3.21 -10.17 -14.35
CA ALA A 43 2.02 -10.22 -13.49
C ALA A 43 2.11 -11.42 -12.53
N LEU A 44 2.26 -11.16 -11.23
CA LEU A 44 2.54 -12.18 -10.21
C LEU A 44 1.49 -12.19 -9.10
N LEU A 45 1.00 -13.38 -8.75
CA LEU A 45 0.20 -13.57 -7.55
C LEU A 45 1.11 -13.74 -6.34
N GLY A 46 0.87 -12.95 -5.29
CA GLY A 46 1.65 -12.95 -4.04
C GLY A 46 1.46 -14.25 -3.24
N ASN A 47 0.42 -14.31 -2.41
CA ASN A 47 0.17 -15.40 -1.47
C ASN A 47 -0.85 -16.42 -2.01
N LEU A 48 -0.38 -17.40 -2.79
CA LEU A 48 -1.27 -18.36 -3.47
C LEU A 48 -2.21 -19.11 -2.53
N LYS A 49 -1.71 -19.58 -1.39
CA LYS A 49 -2.52 -20.35 -0.44
C LYS A 49 -3.52 -19.47 0.31
N ALA A 50 -3.14 -18.26 0.72
CA ALA A 50 -4.09 -17.34 1.34
C ALA A 50 -5.18 -16.87 0.37
N ILE A 51 -4.86 -16.72 -0.92
CA ILE A 51 -5.85 -16.44 -1.98
C ILE A 51 -6.86 -17.58 -2.08
N GLU A 52 -6.40 -18.83 -2.08
CA GLU A 52 -7.27 -20.00 -2.12
C GLU A 52 -8.18 -20.10 -0.88
N GLU A 53 -7.65 -19.76 0.29
CA GLU A 53 -8.41 -19.78 1.56
C GLU A 53 -9.25 -18.53 1.82
N GLY A 54 -9.17 -17.49 0.97
CA GLY A 54 -9.87 -16.21 1.18
C GLY A 54 -9.45 -15.49 2.47
N LYS A 55 -8.17 -15.64 2.86
CA LYS A 55 -7.58 -15.08 4.09
C LYS A 55 -6.52 -14.05 3.76
N ARG A 56 -6.21 -13.19 4.72
CA ARG A 56 -5.07 -12.26 4.61
C ARG A 56 -3.75 -13.02 4.45
N TYR A 57 -3.51 -14.01 5.29
CA TYR A 57 -2.35 -14.88 5.27
C TYR A 57 -2.68 -16.24 5.93
N ILE A 58 -1.75 -17.19 5.84
CA ILE A 58 -1.85 -18.53 6.43
C ILE A 58 -1.18 -18.56 7.80
N ASP A 59 0.15 -18.37 7.86
CA ASP A 59 0.90 -18.46 9.12
C ASP A 59 1.22 -17.06 9.65
N LYS A 60 1.69 -16.15 8.79
CA LYS A 60 2.02 -14.76 9.13
C LYS A 60 1.90 -13.81 7.95
N ASP A 61 1.88 -12.51 8.21
CA ASP A 61 1.74 -11.50 7.17
C ASP A 61 2.89 -11.55 6.14
N LEU A 62 2.59 -11.95 4.89
CA LEU A 62 3.58 -12.07 3.81
C LEU A 62 4.32 -10.75 3.57
N ASN A 63 3.61 -9.62 3.71
CA ASN A 63 4.18 -8.29 3.51
C ASN A 63 5.05 -7.81 4.70
N ARG A 64 5.53 -8.75 5.53
CA ARG A 64 6.58 -8.59 6.55
C ARG A 64 7.73 -9.59 6.41
N CYS A 65 7.70 -10.44 5.38
CA CYS A 65 8.63 -11.56 5.20
C CYS A 65 9.84 -11.24 4.30
N PHE A 66 9.90 -10.04 3.71
CA PHE A 66 10.90 -9.68 2.69
C PHE A 66 12.13 -8.97 3.27
N THR A 67 12.49 -9.24 4.53
CA THR A 67 13.74 -8.73 5.09
C THR A 67 14.94 -9.50 4.51
N ASN A 68 16.08 -8.83 4.30
CA ASN A 68 17.30 -9.47 3.80
C ASN A 68 17.72 -10.66 4.67
N GLN A 69 17.65 -10.49 5.99
CA GLN A 69 17.94 -11.56 6.96
C GLN A 69 16.95 -12.72 6.83
N GLY A 70 15.65 -12.42 6.67
CA GLY A 70 14.62 -13.45 6.54
C GLY A 70 14.75 -14.29 5.28
N LEU A 71 15.03 -13.64 4.14
CA LEU A 71 15.18 -14.30 2.84
C LEU A 71 16.39 -15.25 2.80
N GLN A 72 17.48 -14.91 3.50
CA GLN A 72 18.69 -15.74 3.58
C GLN A 72 18.62 -16.82 4.67
N ASN A 73 17.69 -16.69 5.63
CA ASN A 73 17.61 -17.62 6.76
C ASN A 73 16.89 -18.92 6.38
N SER A 74 17.66 -20.01 6.25
CA SER A 74 17.12 -21.35 5.93
C SER A 74 16.26 -21.97 7.03
N GLN A 75 16.32 -21.46 8.26
CA GLN A 75 15.52 -21.95 9.39
C GLN A 75 14.08 -21.42 9.39
N LEU A 76 13.83 -20.30 8.69
CA LEU A 76 12.48 -19.76 8.52
C LEU A 76 11.69 -20.59 7.51
N SER A 77 10.65 -21.27 8.02
CA SER A 77 9.93 -22.33 7.32
C SER A 77 8.41 -22.17 7.31
N SER A 78 7.87 -21.04 7.81
CA SER A 78 6.45 -20.75 7.61
C SER A 78 6.10 -20.71 6.11
N TYR A 79 4.82 -20.89 5.79
CA TYR A 79 4.36 -20.82 4.42
C TYR A 79 4.77 -19.49 3.77
N GLU A 80 4.55 -18.36 4.44
CA GLU A 80 4.92 -17.05 3.92
C GLU A 80 6.44 -16.82 3.82
N ASP A 81 7.26 -17.39 4.72
CA ASP A 81 8.73 -17.33 4.56
C ASP A 81 9.20 -18.03 3.30
N THR A 82 8.69 -19.25 3.08
CA THR A 82 8.99 -20.04 1.88
C THR A 82 8.48 -19.33 0.64
N ARG A 83 7.29 -18.72 0.71
CA ARG A 83 6.69 -17.98 -0.39
C ARG A 83 7.48 -16.71 -0.72
N ALA A 84 7.95 -15.97 0.28
CA ALA A 84 8.78 -14.77 0.08
C ALA A 84 10.09 -15.11 -0.66
N LYS A 85 10.77 -16.20 -0.30
CA LYS A 85 11.96 -16.71 -0.99
C LYS A 85 11.65 -17.10 -2.44
N ALA A 86 10.53 -17.78 -2.68
CA ALA A 86 10.10 -18.14 -4.03
C ALA A 86 9.78 -16.90 -4.89
N ILE A 87 9.13 -15.89 -4.32
CA ILE A 87 8.86 -14.61 -5.00
C ILE A 87 10.18 -13.90 -5.34
N GLN A 88 11.14 -13.84 -4.43
CA GLN A 88 12.45 -13.26 -4.70
C GLN A 88 13.14 -13.93 -5.91
N GLN A 89 13.08 -15.26 -6.02
CA GLN A 89 13.64 -16.00 -7.15
C GLN A 89 12.93 -15.71 -8.48
N ILE A 90 11.62 -15.43 -8.45
CA ILE A 90 10.87 -15.01 -9.64
C ILE A 90 11.27 -13.59 -10.07
N LEU A 91 11.46 -12.69 -9.10
CA LEU A 91 11.86 -11.30 -9.35
C LEU A 91 13.34 -11.20 -9.78
N GLN A 92 14.17 -12.15 -9.38
CA GLN A 92 15.57 -12.28 -9.79
C GLN A 92 15.90 -13.71 -10.26
N PRO A 93 15.53 -14.06 -11.50
CA PRO A 93 15.95 -15.31 -12.11
C PRO A 93 17.48 -15.42 -12.19
N GLN A 94 18.04 -16.64 -12.12
CA GLN A 94 19.49 -16.88 -12.06
C GLN A 94 20.34 -16.18 -13.15
N ASN A 95 19.75 -15.84 -14.29
CA ASN A 95 20.44 -15.24 -15.44
C ASN A 95 19.86 -13.87 -15.84
N GLN A 96 19.12 -13.20 -14.95
CA GLN A 96 18.54 -11.89 -15.21
C GLN A 96 18.78 -10.93 -14.04
N PRO A 97 18.90 -9.62 -14.29
CA PRO A 97 18.94 -8.64 -13.21
C PRO A 97 17.65 -8.69 -12.40
N PHE A 98 17.70 -8.24 -11.15
CA PHE A 98 16.49 -8.03 -10.34
C PHE A 98 15.55 -7.04 -11.07
N VAL A 99 14.23 -7.15 -10.88
CA VAL A 99 13.29 -6.20 -11.48
C VAL A 99 13.58 -4.75 -11.07
N ASP A 100 13.45 -3.79 -11.99
CA ASP A 100 13.72 -2.39 -11.68
C ASP A 100 12.61 -1.79 -10.82
N VAL A 101 11.36 -2.18 -11.07
CA VAL A 101 10.15 -1.63 -10.44
C VAL A 101 9.26 -2.74 -9.90
N ILE A 102 8.74 -2.54 -8.69
CA ILE A 102 7.67 -3.37 -8.11
C ILE A 102 6.46 -2.49 -7.83
N VAL A 103 5.33 -2.85 -8.42
CA VAL A 103 4.01 -2.27 -8.16
C VAL A 103 3.19 -3.29 -7.37
N ASP A 104 3.07 -3.07 -6.07
CA ASP A 104 2.35 -3.96 -5.15
C ASP A 104 0.91 -3.49 -4.95
N LEU A 105 -0.06 -4.31 -5.35
CA LEU A 105 -1.48 -3.98 -5.37
C LEU A 105 -2.16 -4.40 -4.07
N HIS A 106 -2.74 -3.41 -3.39
CA HIS A 106 -3.45 -3.58 -2.14
C HIS A 106 -4.86 -3.00 -2.19
N SER A 107 -5.67 -3.43 -1.24
CA SER A 107 -6.96 -2.83 -0.97
C SER A 107 -7.18 -2.67 0.53
N THR A 108 -7.90 -1.61 0.90
CA THR A 108 -8.13 -1.24 2.29
C THR A 108 -9.61 -1.00 2.56
N THR A 109 -10.05 -1.29 3.78
CA THR A 109 -11.40 -0.94 4.26
C THR A 109 -11.53 0.55 4.58
N ALA A 110 -10.41 1.28 4.70
CA ALA A 110 -10.38 2.72 4.91
C ALA A 110 -10.72 3.49 3.62
N ASN A 111 -11.21 4.72 3.73
CA ASN A 111 -11.64 5.52 2.57
C ASN A 111 -10.46 6.25 1.90
N MET A 112 -9.39 5.52 1.60
CA MET A 112 -8.17 6.10 1.05
C MET A 112 -8.30 6.57 -0.41
N GLY A 113 -9.34 6.16 -1.13
CA GLY A 113 -9.45 6.41 -2.56
C GLY A 113 -8.29 5.77 -3.33
N LEU A 114 -7.85 6.38 -4.42
CA LEU A 114 -6.70 5.94 -5.20
C LEU A 114 -5.41 6.48 -4.59
N SER A 115 -4.65 5.63 -3.90
CA SER A 115 -3.45 6.05 -3.18
C SER A 115 -2.19 5.35 -3.65
N LEU A 116 -1.13 6.13 -3.86
CA LEU A 116 0.23 5.65 -4.07
C LEU A 116 0.99 5.76 -2.76
N ILE A 117 1.63 4.68 -2.33
CA ILE A 117 2.43 4.66 -1.10
C ILE A 117 3.90 4.43 -1.44
N PHE A 118 4.71 5.44 -1.19
CA PHE A 118 6.16 5.40 -1.41
C PHE A 118 6.93 5.15 -0.12
N CYS A 119 8.00 4.35 -0.21
CA CYS A 119 8.91 4.10 0.90
C CYS A 119 9.75 5.31 1.27
N ASP A 120 9.89 6.29 0.39
CA ASP A 120 10.77 7.45 0.57
C ASP A 120 10.46 8.53 -0.48
N MET A 121 11.32 9.54 -0.56
CA MET A 121 11.18 10.70 -1.44
C MET A 121 11.95 10.52 -2.76
N HIS A 122 12.05 9.29 -3.29
CA HIS A 122 12.78 9.02 -4.53
C HIS A 122 12.28 9.93 -5.69
N PRO A 123 13.16 10.73 -6.32
CA PRO A 123 12.72 11.74 -7.30
C PRO A 123 11.92 11.18 -8.47
N PHE A 124 12.21 9.95 -8.91
CA PHE A 124 11.42 9.31 -9.98
C PHE A 124 9.98 9.04 -9.56
N LEU A 125 9.79 8.50 -8.36
CA LEU A 125 8.47 8.13 -7.85
C LEU A 125 7.66 9.38 -7.54
N LEU A 126 8.30 10.44 -7.04
CA LEU A 126 7.64 11.73 -6.87
C LEU A 126 7.17 12.33 -8.21
N ARG A 127 7.98 12.25 -9.27
CA ARG A 127 7.55 12.68 -10.62
C ARG A 127 6.43 11.80 -11.19
N LEU A 128 6.49 10.49 -10.96
CA LEU A 128 5.39 9.56 -11.29
C LEU A 128 4.10 9.98 -10.57
N GLY A 129 4.17 10.22 -9.27
CA GLY A 129 3.02 10.68 -8.49
C GLY A 129 2.46 12.01 -8.98
N ALA A 130 3.33 12.97 -9.31
CA ALA A 130 2.94 14.26 -9.90
C ALA A 130 2.21 14.08 -11.24
N TYR A 131 2.74 13.24 -12.12
CA TYR A 131 2.14 12.93 -13.40
C TYR A 131 0.76 12.26 -13.24
N LEU A 132 0.67 11.25 -12.38
CA LEU A 132 -0.58 10.52 -12.15
C LEU A 132 -1.66 11.40 -11.51
N SER A 133 -1.28 12.26 -10.57
CA SER A 133 -2.20 13.23 -9.97
C SER A 133 -2.61 14.35 -10.95
N SER A 134 -1.80 14.64 -11.98
CA SER A 134 -2.16 15.65 -12.99
C SER A 134 -3.14 15.11 -14.03
N ILE A 135 -3.07 13.81 -14.35
CA ILE A 135 -4.06 13.15 -15.21
C ILE A 135 -5.33 12.73 -14.44
N ASN A 136 -5.20 12.45 -13.13
CA ASN A 136 -6.30 12.06 -12.27
C ASN A 136 -6.18 12.71 -10.87
N PRO A 137 -6.91 13.81 -10.59
CA PRO A 137 -6.85 14.52 -9.32
C PRO A 137 -7.26 13.70 -8.08
N MET A 138 -7.89 12.54 -8.27
CA MET A 138 -8.23 11.61 -7.20
C MET A 138 -7.01 10.89 -6.65
N VAL A 139 -5.94 10.75 -7.44
CA VAL A 139 -4.70 10.06 -7.01
C VAL A 139 -4.03 10.85 -5.91
N LYS A 140 -3.87 10.22 -4.74
CA LYS A 140 -3.14 10.74 -3.59
C LYS A 140 -1.78 10.07 -3.47
N VAL A 141 -0.80 10.80 -2.95
CA VAL A 141 0.54 10.29 -2.68
C VAL A 141 0.81 10.34 -1.19
N PHE A 142 1.09 9.19 -0.61
CA PHE A 142 1.52 9.05 0.77
C PHE A 142 2.97 8.55 0.82
N VAL A 143 3.78 9.11 1.72
CA VAL A 143 5.20 8.74 1.87
C VAL A 143 5.47 8.29 3.31
N ASN A 144 5.98 7.07 3.46
CA ASN A 144 6.40 6.50 4.75
C ASN A 144 7.86 6.03 4.71
N GLN A 145 8.77 6.93 5.12
CA GLN A 145 10.22 6.71 5.18
C GLN A 145 10.66 5.58 6.12
N GLN A 146 9.88 5.31 7.17
CA GLN A 146 10.22 4.31 8.18
C GLN A 146 9.98 2.87 7.68
N SER A 147 9.40 2.70 6.49
CA SER A 147 8.95 1.40 6.02
C SER A 147 10.03 0.54 5.34
N ARG A 148 11.21 1.09 4.99
CA ARG A 148 12.24 0.31 4.25
C ARG A 148 12.75 -0.93 5.00
N GLU A 149 12.71 -0.93 6.32
CA GLU A 149 13.17 -2.07 7.14
C GLU A 149 12.05 -3.06 7.50
N GLY A 150 10.79 -2.75 7.15
CA GLY A 150 9.62 -3.52 7.59
C GLY A 150 9.36 -4.84 6.87
N GLY A 151 10.26 -5.26 5.98
CA GLY A 151 10.14 -6.52 5.25
C GLY A 151 8.98 -6.55 4.26
N PHE A 152 8.67 -5.41 3.62
CA PHE A 152 7.61 -5.31 2.62
C PHE A 152 8.09 -5.79 1.25
N LEU A 153 7.20 -6.31 0.40
CA LEU A 153 7.56 -6.74 -0.95
C LEU A 153 8.20 -5.60 -1.75
N ARG A 154 7.58 -4.41 -1.71
CA ARG A 154 8.08 -3.22 -2.40
C ARG A 154 9.49 -2.78 -1.98
N SER A 155 10.01 -3.22 -0.83
CA SER A 155 11.36 -2.82 -0.40
C SER A 155 12.47 -3.66 -1.05
N LEU A 156 12.13 -4.65 -1.88
CA LEU A 156 13.13 -5.45 -2.60
C LEU A 156 13.83 -4.72 -3.75
N CYS A 157 13.26 -3.63 -4.27
CA CYS A 157 13.91 -2.78 -5.26
C CYS A 157 13.76 -1.30 -4.92
N GLU A 158 14.60 -0.46 -5.55
CA GLU A 158 14.62 0.99 -5.30
C GLU A 158 13.33 1.68 -5.77
N LEU A 159 12.76 1.25 -6.90
CA LEU A 159 11.53 1.83 -7.46
C LEU A 159 10.28 1.03 -7.06
N GLY A 160 10.27 0.43 -5.88
CA GLY A 160 9.12 -0.29 -5.38
C GLY A 160 8.12 0.62 -4.67
N PHE A 161 6.83 0.48 -5.00
CA PHE A 161 5.75 1.21 -4.34
C PHE A 161 4.45 0.40 -4.31
N VAL A 162 3.48 0.89 -3.55
CA VAL A 162 2.15 0.29 -3.40
C VAL A 162 1.10 1.14 -4.10
N ILE A 163 0.16 0.48 -4.77
CA ILE A 163 -1.16 1.03 -5.07
C ILE A 163 -2.11 0.52 -3.99
N GLU A 164 -2.66 1.42 -3.20
CA GLU A 164 -3.62 1.15 -2.14
C GLU A 164 -4.97 1.76 -2.53
N VAL A 165 -6.03 0.94 -2.58
CA VAL A 165 -7.35 1.39 -3.03
C VAL A 165 -8.44 1.00 -2.05
N GLY A 166 -9.19 1.98 -1.59
CA GLY A 166 -10.33 1.79 -0.70
C GLY A 166 -11.36 2.91 -0.81
N PRO A 167 -12.53 2.75 -0.19
CA PRO A 167 -12.86 1.70 0.75
C PRO A 167 -13.47 0.49 0.04
N VAL A 168 -12.93 -0.70 0.32
CA VAL A 168 -13.55 -1.96 -0.08
C VAL A 168 -13.36 -2.99 1.03
N ALA A 169 -14.44 -3.70 1.37
CA ALA A 169 -14.36 -4.75 2.37
C ALA A 169 -13.47 -5.90 1.86
N GLN A 170 -12.78 -6.56 2.80
CA GLN A 170 -12.04 -7.78 2.50
C GLN A 170 -12.97 -8.84 1.89
N ASN A 171 -12.45 -9.64 0.96
CA ASN A 171 -13.20 -10.64 0.20
C ASN A 171 -14.36 -10.09 -0.67
N ILE A 172 -14.36 -8.78 -0.98
CA ILE A 172 -15.32 -8.17 -1.91
C ILE A 172 -14.58 -7.58 -3.12
N LEU A 173 -15.20 -7.72 -4.30
CA LEU A 173 -14.84 -6.96 -5.49
C LEU A 173 -15.79 -5.79 -5.67
N ASN A 174 -15.23 -4.60 -5.84
CA ASN A 174 -15.97 -3.42 -6.28
C ASN A 174 -15.57 -3.12 -7.74
N ALA A 175 -16.54 -3.12 -8.65
CA ALA A 175 -16.28 -2.97 -10.09
C ALA A 175 -15.68 -1.61 -10.44
N GLU A 176 -16.12 -0.53 -9.78
CA GLU A 176 -15.59 0.81 -10.01
C GLU A 176 -14.14 0.91 -9.54
N LEU A 177 -13.85 0.50 -8.31
CA LEU A 177 -12.48 0.51 -7.78
C LEU A 177 -11.56 -0.40 -8.59
N PHE A 178 -12.05 -1.54 -9.07
CA PHE A 178 -11.31 -2.43 -9.96
C PHE A 178 -10.90 -1.72 -11.26
N GLN A 179 -11.85 -1.05 -11.92
CA GLN A 179 -11.59 -0.31 -13.16
C GLN A 179 -10.67 0.89 -12.93
N GLN A 180 -10.86 1.64 -11.84
CA GLN A 180 -9.99 2.76 -11.50
C GLN A 180 -8.55 2.30 -11.20
N THR A 181 -8.40 1.18 -10.49
CA THR A 181 -7.08 0.57 -10.23
C THR A 181 -6.42 0.13 -11.54
N GLU A 182 -7.18 -0.47 -12.46
CA GLU A 182 -6.67 -0.85 -13.79
C GLU A 182 -6.18 0.36 -14.59
N GLN A 183 -6.96 1.45 -14.63
CA GLN A 183 -6.55 2.67 -15.32
C GLN A 183 -5.31 3.31 -14.69
N LEU A 184 -5.18 3.26 -13.36
CA LEU A 184 -3.99 3.74 -12.67
C LEU A 184 -2.75 2.93 -13.06
N ILE A 185 -2.87 1.60 -13.16
CA ILE A 185 -1.79 0.73 -13.65
C ILE A 185 -1.39 1.10 -15.08
N TYR A 186 -2.35 1.34 -15.98
CA TYR A 186 -2.03 1.78 -17.35
C TYR A 186 -1.28 3.11 -17.38
N GLY A 187 -1.71 4.10 -16.60
CA GLY A 187 -1.01 5.38 -16.48
C GLY A 187 0.42 5.23 -15.96
N ILE A 188 0.67 4.30 -15.04
CA ILE A 188 2.02 3.98 -14.55
C ILE A 188 2.89 3.40 -15.67
N LEU A 189 2.37 2.43 -16.41
CA LEU A 189 3.12 1.78 -17.51
C LEU A 189 3.41 2.76 -18.65
N ASP A 190 2.45 3.64 -18.97
CA ASP A 190 2.63 4.69 -19.98
C ASP A 190 3.68 5.71 -19.56
N TYR A 191 3.74 6.07 -18.27
CA TYR A 191 4.78 6.94 -17.74
C TYR A 191 6.17 6.32 -17.87
N PHE A 192 6.33 5.02 -17.56
CA PHE A 192 7.60 4.31 -17.72
C PHE A 192 8.03 4.21 -19.18
N GLU A 193 7.11 3.89 -20.09
CA GLU A 193 7.40 3.85 -21.52
C GLU A 193 7.82 5.23 -22.04
N GLY A 194 7.11 6.29 -21.66
CA GLY A 194 7.47 7.67 -22.01
C GLY A 194 8.87 8.04 -21.51
N CYS A 195 9.21 7.66 -20.29
CA CYS A 195 10.54 7.89 -19.71
C CYS A 195 11.64 7.15 -20.48
N ASN A 196 11.45 5.88 -20.82
CA ASN A 196 12.41 5.09 -21.60
C ASN A 196 12.61 5.64 -23.02
N GLN A 197 11.56 6.19 -23.62
CA GLN A 197 11.62 6.83 -24.95
C GLN A 197 12.21 8.25 -24.93
N GLY A 198 12.57 8.79 -23.75
CA GLY A 198 13.02 10.18 -23.60
C GLY A 198 11.89 11.22 -23.64
N ASN A 199 10.64 10.78 -23.73
CA ASN A 199 9.43 11.59 -23.73
C ASN A 199 8.90 11.76 -22.29
N ILE A 200 9.66 12.47 -21.45
CA ILE A 200 9.31 12.65 -20.03
C ILE A 200 7.97 13.42 -19.91
N PRO A 201 6.90 12.77 -19.40
CA PRO A 201 5.60 13.42 -19.25
C PRO A 201 5.67 14.50 -18.16
N GLN A 202 5.41 15.76 -18.55
CA GLN A 202 5.44 17.01 -17.75
C GLN A 202 6.75 17.31 -16.99
N LYS A 203 7.41 18.41 -17.39
CA LYS A 203 8.70 18.87 -16.84
C LYS A 203 8.61 19.73 -15.57
N ASN A 204 7.43 20.17 -15.15
CA ASN A 204 7.23 20.99 -13.95
C ASN A 204 5.84 20.71 -13.36
N SER A 205 5.78 19.92 -12.29
CA SER A 205 4.51 19.61 -11.64
C SER A 205 4.66 19.81 -10.13
N THR A 206 3.74 20.58 -9.55
CA THR A 206 3.61 20.65 -8.09
C THR A 206 2.88 19.39 -7.62
N LEU A 207 3.54 18.59 -6.80
CA LEU A 207 2.94 17.42 -6.16
C LEU A 207 2.42 17.80 -4.77
N THR A 208 1.16 17.49 -4.50
CA THR A 208 0.65 17.42 -3.12
C THR A 208 0.87 16.01 -2.59
N LEU A 209 1.58 15.89 -1.48
CA LEU A 209 1.83 14.61 -0.81
C LEU A 209 1.48 14.67 0.67
N TYR A 210 1.28 13.50 1.25
CA TYR A 210 1.01 13.28 2.66
C TYR A 210 2.20 12.53 3.26
N GLN A 211 2.93 13.15 4.19
CA GLN A 211 4.10 12.54 4.81
C GLN A 211 3.74 11.96 6.17
N TYR A 212 4.11 10.70 6.43
CA TYR A 212 3.91 10.06 7.73
C TYR A 212 4.46 10.87 8.90
N ILE A 213 3.68 10.98 9.97
CA ILE A 213 4.10 11.57 11.26
C ILE A 213 4.21 10.47 12.32
N LYS A 214 3.08 9.82 12.63
CA LYS A 214 2.99 8.80 13.68
C LYS A 214 1.80 7.88 13.47
N THR A 215 1.80 6.79 14.21
CA THR A 215 0.71 5.82 14.27
C THR A 215 -0.07 6.01 15.56
N ILE A 216 -1.39 5.88 15.50
CA ILE A 216 -2.29 5.97 16.65
C ILE A 216 -2.97 4.61 16.83
N ASP A 217 -2.92 4.03 18.02
CA ASP A 217 -3.72 2.84 18.39
C ASP A 217 -5.11 3.28 18.86
N TYR A 218 -6.03 2.33 18.93
CA TYR A 218 -7.28 2.49 19.64
C TYR A 218 -7.02 2.73 21.14
N PRO A 219 -7.84 3.55 21.82
CA PRO A 219 -7.88 3.58 23.27
C PRO A 219 -8.13 2.17 23.83
N ARG A 220 -7.31 1.74 24.78
CA ARG A 220 -7.35 0.40 25.36
C ARG A 220 -7.38 0.44 26.89
N SER A 221 -7.94 -0.60 27.49
CA SER A 221 -7.94 -0.80 28.94
C SER A 221 -6.53 -0.96 29.50
N ASP A 222 -6.34 -0.73 30.79
CA ASP A 222 -5.10 -1.09 31.46
C ASP A 222 -4.99 -2.59 31.76
N ASP A 223 -6.13 -3.26 31.86
CA ASP A 223 -6.23 -4.69 32.12
C ASP A 223 -6.04 -5.53 30.84
N TYR A 224 -5.31 -6.64 30.96
CA TYR A 224 -5.20 -7.65 29.91
C TYR A 224 -6.49 -8.49 29.89
N GLY A 225 -7.45 -8.08 29.07
CA GLY A 225 -8.68 -8.84 28.88
C GLY A 225 -8.47 -10.10 28.04
N GLY A 226 -8.44 -11.23 28.74
CA GLY A 226 -9.09 -12.51 28.40
C GLY A 226 -8.76 -13.29 27.11
N LEU A 227 -8.48 -12.69 25.96
CA LEU A 227 -8.52 -13.44 24.68
C LEU A 227 -7.41 -13.13 23.65
N HIS A 228 -6.62 -12.07 23.85
CA HIS A 228 -5.61 -11.65 22.85
C HIS A 228 -4.29 -11.20 23.50
N LEU A 229 -3.22 -11.19 22.69
CA LEU A 229 -1.90 -10.66 23.06
C LEU A 229 -1.88 -9.13 23.31
N ARG A 230 -3.04 -8.45 23.32
CA ARG A 230 -3.20 -7.01 23.50
C ARG A 230 -4.34 -6.70 24.48
N ARG A 231 -4.26 -5.55 25.14
CA ARG A 231 -5.31 -4.95 25.98
C ARG A 231 -6.61 -4.72 25.19
N GLU A 232 -7.75 -4.76 25.88
CA GLU A 232 -9.06 -4.62 25.24
C GLU A 232 -9.28 -3.22 24.70
N ILE A 233 -9.88 -3.10 23.52
CA ILE A 233 -10.30 -1.81 22.95
C ILE A 233 -11.43 -1.25 23.81
N GLN A 234 -11.42 0.06 24.08
CA GLN A 234 -12.42 0.75 24.91
C GLN A 234 -13.19 1.83 24.12
N ALA A 235 -12.75 2.12 22.89
CA ALA A 235 -13.36 3.12 22.03
C ALA A 235 -13.22 2.75 20.55
N MET A 236 -14.15 3.22 19.74
CA MET A 236 -14.15 3.07 18.29
C MET A 236 -13.88 4.41 17.61
N ILE A 237 -13.55 4.40 16.31
CA ILE A 237 -13.42 5.63 15.53
C ILE A 237 -14.70 6.45 15.67
N HIS A 238 -14.54 7.74 15.99
CA HIS A 238 -15.68 8.64 16.15
C HIS A 238 -16.41 8.82 14.80
N PRO A 239 -17.77 8.85 14.78
CA PRO A 239 -18.54 8.98 13.53
C PRO A 239 -18.16 10.19 12.67
N ASN A 240 -17.77 11.30 13.30
CA ASN A 240 -17.33 12.50 12.59
C ASN A 240 -15.95 12.37 11.91
N LEU A 241 -15.19 11.32 12.22
CA LEU A 241 -13.87 11.02 11.63
C LEU A 241 -13.89 9.80 10.70
N GLN A 242 -14.84 8.88 10.88
CA GLN A 242 -14.98 7.68 10.06
C GLN A 242 -15.03 8.03 8.56
N PHE A 243 -14.20 7.35 7.75
CA PHE A 243 -14.06 7.55 6.30
C PHE A 243 -13.58 8.95 5.86
N LYS A 244 -12.99 9.76 6.75
CA LYS A 244 -12.41 11.07 6.40
C LYS A 244 -10.90 11.01 6.17
N ASP A 245 -10.43 9.93 5.55
CA ASP A 245 -9.03 9.80 5.16
C ASP A 245 -8.62 11.00 4.27
N TYR A 246 -7.43 11.55 4.48
CA TYR A 246 -6.90 12.74 3.79
C TYR A 246 -7.63 14.07 4.03
N GLU A 247 -8.67 14.11 4.85
CA GLU A 247 -9.32 15.34 5.33
C GLU A 247 -8.59 15.92 6.56
N PRO A 248 -8.72 17.23 6.85
CA PRO A 248 -8.08 17.83 8.02
C PRO A 248 -8.71 17.35 9.34
N LEU A 249 -7.85 16.99 10.30
CA LEU A 249 -8.16 16.76 11.71
C LEU A 249 -7.47 17.85 12.55
N ASN A 250 -8.25 18.72 13.19
CA ASN A 250 -7.78 19.87 13.93
C ASN A 250 -7.75 19.61 15.45
N PRO A 251 -6.88 20.30 16.20
CA PRO A 251 -6.89 20.21 17.66
C PRO A 251 -8.29 20.44 18.24
N GLY A 252 -8.77 19.52 19.07
CA GLY A 252 -10.13 19.53 19.62
C GLY A 252 -11.20 18.84 18.79
N ASP A 253 -10.91 18.35 17.58
CA ASP A 253 -11.85 17.52 16.82
C ASP A 253 -11.97 16.11 17.44
N PRO A 254 -13.17 15.50 17.45
CA PRO A 254 -13.38 14.18 18.07
C PRO A 254 -12.75 13.06 17.23
N MET A 255 -11.92 12.23 17.85
CA MET A 255 -11.22 11.10 17.22
C MET A 255 -11.86 9.74 17.52
N PHE A 256 -12.20 9.51 18.78
CA PHE A 256 -12.78 8.25 19.23
C PHE A 256 -14.05 8.49 20.03
N LEU A 257 -14.93 7.50 20.03
CA LEU A 257 -16.12 7.42 20.86
C LEU A 257 -15.99 6.19 21.76
N THR A 258 -15.96 6.39 23.08
CA THR A 258 -15.92 5.27 24.03
C THR A 258 -17.24 4.49 23.99
N PHE A 259 -17.23 3.25 24.47
CA PHE A 259 -18.44 2.44 24.52
C PHE A 259 -19.50 2.98 25.49
N GLU A 260 -19.12 3.86 26.42
CA GLU A 260 -20.05 4.62 27.28
C GLU A 260 -20.58 5.90 26.61
N GLY A 261 -20.20 6.17 25.35
CA GLY A 261 -20.67 7.34 24.60
C GLY A 261 -19.93 8.64 24.92
N LYS A 262 -18.67 8.56 25.38
CA LYS A 262 -17.84 9.76 25.61
C LYS A 262 -16.89 10.01 24.45
N ASP A 263 -16.75 11.27 24.06
CA ASP A 263 -15.81 11.68 23.02
C ASP A 263 -14.38 11.75 23.57
N ILE A 264 -13.43 11.27 22.77
CA ILE A 264 -11.99 11.48 22.96
C ILE A 264 -11.51 12.32 21.78
N PHE A 265 -10.95 13.48 22.10
CA PHE A 265 -10.57 14.51 21.12
C PHE A 265 -9.11 14.40 20.70
N TYR A 266 -8.78 14.96 19.54
CA TYR A 266 -7.41 15.10 19.09
C TYR A 266 -6.68 16.18 19.88
N GLU A 267 -5.65 15.79 20.63
CA GLU A 267 -4.86 16.67 21.49
C GLU A 267 -3.55 17.16 20.83
N GLY A 268 -3.41 17.02 19.50
CA GLY A 268 -2.22 17.51 18.81
C GLY A 268 -2.15 19.04 18.75
N GLU A 269 -0.98 19.58 18.42
CA GLU A 269 -0.74 21.04 18.38
C GLU A 269 -1.15 21.69 17.05
N SER A 270 -1.33 20.91 15.99
CA SER A 270 -1.60 21.40 14.64
C SER A 270 -2.48 20.45 13.84
N THR A 271 -3.09 20.97 12.76
CA THR A 271 -3.91 20.19 11.84
C THR A 271 -3.09 19.11 11.14
N VAL A 272 -3.58 17.89 11.21
CA VAL A 272 -3.02 16.71 10.54
C VAL A 272 -4.05 16.08 9.60
N TYR A 273 -3.63 15.08 8.84
CA TYR A 273 -4.45 14.41 7.83
C TYR A 273 -4.38 12.89 8.08
N PRO A 274 -5.36 12.33 8.81
CA PRO A 274 -5.38 10.91 9.11
C PRO A 274 -5.61 10.07 7.85
N ILE A 275 -5.04 8.86 7.83
CA ILE A 275 -5.16 7.87 6.76
C ILE A 275 -5.22 6.46 7.35
N PHE A 276 -5.66 5.48 6.55
CA PHE A 276 -5.92 4.12 7.03
C PHE A 276 -6.88 4.12 8.23
N ILE A 277 -7.85 5.04 8.23
CA ILE A 277 -8.82 5.17 9.30
C ILE A 277 -9.67 3.89 9.31
N ASN A 278 -9.60 3.16 10.43
CA ASN A 278 -10.39 1.95 10.63
C ASN A 278 -10.08 0.80 9.63
N GLU A 279 -8.81 0.58 9.32
CA GLU A 279 -8.40 -0.58 8.51
C GLU A 279 -8.60 -1.90 9.30
N ALA A 280 -9.37 -2.82 8.74
CA ALA A 280 -9.72 -4.09 9.37
C ALA A 280 -8.49 -4.92 9.76
N ALA A 281 -7.48 -5.02 8.90
CA ALA A 281 -6.25 -5.77 9.16
C ALA A 281 -5.35 -5.12 10.23
N TYR A 282 -5.65 -3.91 10.68
CA TYR A 282 -4.81 -3.12 11.58
C TYR A 282 -5.24 -3.21 13.05
N TYR A 283 -6.42 -3.77 13.32
CA TYR A 283 -6.88 -4.07 14.67
C TYR A 283 -5.91 -4.95 15.47
N GLU A 284 -5.42 -6.05 14.87
CA GLU A 284 -4.42 -6.94 15.48
C GLU A 284 -3.06 -6.26 15.69
N LYS A 285 -2.79 -5.20 14.91
CA LYS A 285 -1.52 -4.46 14.90
C LYS A 285 -1.53 -3.29 15.90
N GLY A 286 -2.68 -3.02 16.51
CA GLY A 286 -2.86 -1.87 17.40
C GLY A 286 -2.74 -0.56 16.65
N ILE A 287 -3.40 -0.46 15.49
CA ILE A 287 -3.38 0.71 14.63
C ILE A 287 -4.82 1.07 14.30
N ALA A 288 -5.25 2.24 14.76
CA ALA A 288 -6.54 2.82 14.41
C ALA A 288 -6.44 3.68 13.14
N MET A 289 -5.32 4.42 13.01
CA MET A 289 -4.99 5.26 11.86
C MET A 289 -3.51 5.64 11.88
N HIS A 290 -3.01 6.15 10.76
CA HIS A 290 -1.77 6.92 10.71
C HIS A 290 -2.07 8.39 10.57
N LEU A 291 -1.31 9.25 11.27
CA LEU A 291 -1.35 10.68 11.08
C LEU A 291 -0.30 11.09 10.05
N SER A 292 -0.68 11.99 9.16
CA SER A 292 0.21 12.53 8.13
C SER A 292 0.15 14.05 8.05
N GLN A 293 1.21 14.65 7.51
CA GLN A 293 1.29 16.07 7.19
C GLN A 293 1.12 16.26 5.68
N LYS A 294 0.18 17.12 5.28
CA LYS A 294 0.05 17.56 3.89
C LYS A 294 1.17 18.54 3.53
N GLN A 295 1.83 18.30 2.41
CA GLN A 295 2.91 19.12 1.87
C GLN A 295 2.71 19.34 0.37
N GLN A 296 3.21 20.46 -0.14
CA GLN A 296 3.37 20.69 -1.58
C GLN A 296 4.87 20.73 -1.92
N LYS A 297 5.26 20.01 -2.97
CA LYS A 297 6.64 19.98 -3.47
C LYS A 297 6.68 20.23 -4.97
N ILE A 298 7.73 20.91 -5.41
CA ILE A 298 8.09 21.00 -6.83
C ILE A 298 8.99 19.79 -7.11
N VAL A 299 8.63 18.99 -8.11
CA VAL A 299 9.28 17.69 -8.42
C VAL A 299 9.67 17.58 -9.89
#